data_AF-A0AAE2YQ61-F1
#
_entry.id   AF-A0AAE2YQ61-F1
#
_cell.length_a   1.000
_cell.length_b   1.000
_cell.length_c   1.000
_cell.angle_alpha   90.00
_cell.angle_beta   90.00
_cell.angle_gamma   90.00
#
_symmetry.space_group_name_H-M   'P 1'
#
loop_
_entity.id
_entity.type
_entity.pdbx_description
1 polymer ?
#
loop_
_entity_poly.entity_id
_entity_poly.type
_entity_poly.pdbx_seq_one_letter_code
_entity_poly.pdbx_strand_id
1 'polypeptide(L)'
;MKHGQAIEEWARETMAKTDREAKRERLRRLLAGLHRHPDSASLPVGSPQRILVQSHERNLMQEAVNLGYEPPEQILKEMGLHLALELGVGL
;
A
#
# COMPACT_ATOMS: atom_id res chain seq x y z
N MET A 1 10.86 1.55 -1.13
CA MET A 1 9.92 1.35 -2.26
C MET A 1 9.74 2.67 -2.99
N LYS A 2 9.87 2.72 -4.32
CA LYS A 2 9.45 3.91 -5.09
C LYS A 2 7.96 4.24 -4.85
N HIS A 3 7.15 3.22 -4.59
CA HIS A 3 5.70 3.34 -4.37
C HIS A 3 5.32 3.66 -2.91
N GLY A 4 6.14 3.24 -1.94
CA GLY A 4 5.90 3.49 -0.52
C GLY A 4 5.99 4.97 -0.15
N GLN A 5 6.87 5.72 -0.82
CA GLN A 5 6.97 7.18 -0.66
C GLN A 5 5.69 7.89 -1.12
N ALA A 6 5.09 7.45 -2.24
CA ALA A 6 3.85 8.04 -2.75
C ALA A 6 2.66 7.78 -1.81
N ILE A 7 2.56 6.56 -1.25
CA ILE A 7 1.54 6.25 -0.24
C ILE A 7 1.79 7.05 1.04
N GLU A 8 3.04 7.20 1.46
CA GLU A 8 3.40 7.97 2.65
C GLU A 8 3.01 9.44 2.52
N GLU A 9 3.34 10.08 1.39
CA GLU A 9 3.00 11.46 1.10
C GLU A 9 1.48 11.66 1.07
N TRP A 10 0.77 10.81 0.32
CA TRP A 10 -0.69 10.82 0.26
C TRP A 10 -1.33 10.63 1.64
N ALA A 11 -0.84 9.69 2.44
CA ALA A 11 -1.39 9.39 3.76
C ALA A 11 -1.21 10.56 4.72
N ARG A 12 -0.04 11.22 4.70
CA ARG A 12 0.26 12.42 5.49
C ARG A 12 -0.65 13.58 5.10
N GLU A 13 -0.82 13.85 3.81
CA GLU A 13 -1.74 14.88 3.33
C GLU A 13 -3.20 14.59 3.72
N THR A 14 -3.64 13.33 3.54
CA THR A 14 -5.01 12.92 3.85
C THR A 14 -5.28 12.99 5.35
N MET A 15 -4.29 12.67 6.20
CA MET A 15 -4.40 12.85 7.66
C MET A 15 -4.55 14.31 8.07
N ALA A 16 -3.87 15.23 7.37
CA ALA A 16 -3.96 16.66 7.61
C ALA A 16 -5.32 17.24 7.16
N LYS A 17 -5.90 16.70 6.09
CA LYS A 17 -7.18 17.13 5.50
C LYS A 17 -8.41 16.47 6.14
N THR A 18 -8.25 15.36 6.86
CA THR A 18 -9.38 14.62 7.43
C THR A 18 -9.63 14.98 8.91
N ASP A 19 -10.88 15.30 9.23
CA ASP A 19 -11.34 15.50 10.62
C ASP A 19 -11.84 14.22 11.29
N ARG A 20 -11.92 13.12 10.53
CA ARG A 20 -12.38 11.82 11.05
C ARG A 20 -11.24 11.11 11.75
N GLU A 21 -11.26 11.10 13.09
CA GLU A 21 -10.24 10.44 13.89
C GLU A 21 -10.10 8.94 13.55
N ALA A 22 -11.21 8.25 13.23
CA ALA A 22 -11.18 6.87 12.78
C ALA A 22 -10.41 6.67 11.45
N LYS A 23 -10.52 7.62 10.50
CA LYS A 23 -9.76 7.57 9.25
C LYS A 23 -8.29 7.89 9.52
N ARG A 24 -8.01 8.86 10.37
CA ARG A 24 -6.66 9.26 10.78
C ARG A 24 -5.91 8.11 11.47
N GLU A 25 -6.58 7.35 12.34
CA GLU A 25 -6.02 6.17 12.99
C GLU A 25 -5.68 5.05 11.99
N ARG A 26 -6.57 4.79 11.01
CA ARG A 26 -6.28 3.81 9.93
C ARG A 26 -5.07 4.24 9.09
N LEU A 27 -4.96 5.53 8.77
CA LEU A 27 -3.80 6.06 8.04
C LEU A 27 -2.50 5.97 8.84
N ARG A 28 -2.54 6.18 10.17
CA ARG A 28 -1.37 5.94 11.04
C ARG A 28 -0.93 4.48 11.03
N ARG A 29 -1.87 3.53 11.05
CA ARG A 29 -1.58 2.10 10.99
C ARG A 29 -0.97 1.71 9.64
N LEU A 30 -1.49 2.25 8.55
CA LEU A 30 -0.94 2.07 7.20
C LEU A 30 0.53 2.52 7.14
N LEU A 31 0.82 3.73 7.64
CA LEU A 31 2.18 4.27 7.71
C LEU A 31 3.12 3.42 8.58
N ALA A 32 2.65 2.96 9.74
CA ALA A 32 3.43 2.06 10.58
C ALA A 32 3.71 0.71 9.88
N GLY A 33 2.75 0.22 9.10
CA GLY A 33 2.88 -0.99 8.28
C GLY A 33 3.92 -0.85 7.16
N LEU A 34 3.99 0.32 6.53
CA LEU A 34 4.99 0.67 5.50
C LEU A 34 6.42 0.60 6.02
N HIS A 35 6.65 1.04 7.27
CA HIS A 35 7.99 1.06 7.86
C HIS A 35 8.39 -0.26 8.54
N ARG A 36 7.49 -1.25 8.57
CA ARG A 36 7.69 -2.51 9.31
C ARG A 36 8.71 -3.45 8.65
N HIS A 37 8.81 -3.42 7.33
CA HIS A 37 9.68 -4.29 6.56
C HIS A 37 10.58 -3.48 5.62
N PRO A 38 11.82 -3.94 5.36
CA PRO A 38 12.64 -3.36 4.30
C PRO A 38 11.97 -3.57 2.94
N ASP A 39 12.32 -2.74 1.97
CA ASP A 39 11.82 -2.84 0.60
C ASP A 39 12.06 -4.24 0.03
N SER A 40 11.04 -4.87 -0.57
CA SER A 40 11.21 -6.17 -1.20
C SER A 40 12.28 -6.17 -2.29
N ALA A 41 12.51 -5.03 -2.95
CA ALA A 41 13.57 -4.85 -3.94
C ALA A 41 14.98 -4.94 -3.33
N SER A 42 15.13 -4.71 -2.02
CA SER A 42 16.41 -4.83 -1.31
C SER A 42 16.75 -6.28 -0.93
N LEU A 43 15.79 -7.20 -1.05
CA LEU A 43 15.96 -8.59 -0.68
C LEU A 43 16.39 -9.46 -1.88
N PRO A 44 17.16 -10.54 -1.63
CA PRO A 44 17.59 -11.45 -2.69
C PRO A 44 16.40 -11.99 -3.49
N VAL A 45 16.54 -11.98 -4.82
CA VAL A 45 15.55 -12.58 -5.75
C VAL A 45 15.36 -14.04 -5.37
N GLY A 46 14.11 -14.49 -5.25
CA GLY A 46 13.78 -15.89 -4.91
C GLY A 46 13.88 -16.24 -3.42
N SER A 47 14.28 -15.31 -2.56
CA SER A 47 14.27 -15.56 -1.11
C SER A 47 12.84 -15.65 -0.57
N PRO A 48 12.54 -16.55 0.39
CA PRO A 48 11.24 -16.61 1.04
C PRO A 48 10.86 -15.27 1.70
N GLN A 49 11.84 -14.55 2.25
CA GLN A 49 11.64 -13.23 2.85
C GLN A 49 11.11 -12.23 1.83
N ARG A 50 11.64 -12.23 0.60
CA ARG A 50 11.16 -11.33 -0.46
C ARG A 50 9.71 -11.61 -0.82
N ILE A 51 9.31 -12.87 -0.91
CA ILE A 51 7.91 -13.26 -1.20
C ILE A 51 6.98 -12.76 -0.09
N LEU A 52 7.36 -12.92 1.17
CA LEU A 52 6.59 -12.43 2.31
C LEU A 52 6.45 -10.90 2.29
N VAL A 53 7.54 -10.18 2.01
CA VAL A 53 7.50 -8.71 1.94
C VAL A 53 6.66 -8.25 0.75
N GLN A 54 6.77 -8.87 -0.44
CA GLN A 54 5.93 -8.54 -1.59
C GLN A 54 4.43 -8.74 -1.30
N SER A 55 4.09 -9.80 -0.58
CA SER A 55 2.71 -10.04 -0.13
C SER A 55 2.24 -8.95 0.82
N HIS A 56 3.08 -8.55 1.79
CA HIS A 56 2.79 -7.46 2.72
C HIS A 56 2.62 -6.12 1.99
N GLU A 57 3.50 -5.79 1.05
CA GLU A 57 3.42 -4.59 0.22
C GLU A 57 2.11 -4.55 -0.58
N ARG A 58 1.68 -5.68 -1.14
CA ARG A 58 0.39 -5.79 -1.86
C ARG A 58 -0.80 -5.53 -0.93
N ASN A 59 -0.78 -6.09 0.28
CA ASN A 59 -1.85 -5.87 1.26
C ASN A 59 -1.94 -4.40 1.70
N LEU A 60 -0.81 -3.75 1.92
CA LEU A 60 -0.77 -2.31 2.22
C LEU A 60 -1.31 -1.47 1.07
N MET A 61 -0.96 -1.80 -0.17
CA MET A 61 -1.52 -1.12 -1.34
C MET A 61 -3.04 -1.26 -1.39
N GLN A 62 -3.56 -2.47 -1.17
CA GLN A 62 -5.00 -2.70 -1.14
C GLN A 62 -5.70 -1.93 -0.01
N GLU A 63 -5.09 -1.86 1.17
CA GLU A 63 -5.59 -1.06 2.29
C GLU A 63 -5.59 0.44 1.96
N ALA A 64 -4.53 0.94 1.33
CA ALA A 64 -4.47 2.33 0.86
C ALA A 64 -5.59 2.63 -0.13
N VAL A 65 -5.82 1.74 -1.12
CA VAL A 65 -6.91 1.85 -2.09
C VAL A 65 -8.27 1.90 -1.41
N ASN A 66 -8.52 1.00 -0.45
CA ASN A 66 -9.77 0.98 0.32
C ASN A 66 -9.97 2.26 1.18
N LEU A 67 -8.89 2.98 1.50
CA LEU A 67 -8.94 4.26 2.21
C LEU A 67 -9.10 5.48 1.27
N GLY A 68 -9.08 5.25 -0.04
CA GLY A 68 -9.26 6.24 -1.10
C GLY A 68 -7.98 6.67 -1.80
N TYR A 69 -6.91 5.87 -1.74
CA TYR A 69 -5.72 6.08 -2.57
C TYR A 69 -5.98 5.58 -3.99
N GLU A 70 -5.65 6.39 -4.99
CA GLU A 70 -5.74 6.00 -6.40
C GLU A 70 -4.32 5.81 -6.95
N PRO A 71 -3.76 4.59 -6.89
CA PRO A 71 -2.44 4.31 -7.45
C PRO A 71 -2.47 4.41 -8.98
N PRO A 72 -1.37 4.87 -9.61
CA PRO A 72 -1.19 4.77 -11.05
C PRO A 72 -1.39 3.35 -11.56
N GLU A 73 -2.02 3.21 -12.73
CA GLU A 73 -2.32 1.91 -13.37
C GLU A 73 -1.08 1.02 -13.53
N GLN A 74 0.09 1.62 -13.77
CA GLN A 74 1.36 0.91 -13.88
C GLN A 74 1.73 0.17 -12.58
N ILE A 75 1.46 0.77 -11.41
CA ILE A 75 1.69 0.15 -10.10
C ILE A 75 0.73 -1.02 -9.89
N LEU A 76 -0.53 -0.86 -10.30
CA LEU A 76 -1.52 -1.94 -10.23
C LEU A 76 -1.13 -3.15 -11.08
N LYS A 77 -0.58 -2.91 -12.27
CA LYS A 77 -0.05 -3.98 -13.14
C LYS A 77 1.19 -4.63 -12.53
N GLU A 78 2.15 -3.85 -12.03
CA GLU A 78 3.36 -4.36 -11.36
C GLU A 78 3.04 -5.23 -10.13
N MET A 79 2.02 -4.87 -9.36
CA MET A 79 1.61 -5.61 -8.17
C MET A 79 0.65 -6.77 -8.48
N GLY A 80 0.19 -6.92 -9.72
CA GLY A 80 -0.82 -7.90 -10.12
C GLY A 80 -2.21 -7.60 -9.55
N LEU A 81 -2.48 -6.34 -9.18
CA LEU A 81 -3.73 -5.86 -8.59
C LEU A 81 -4.72 -5.33 -9.66
N HIS A 82 -4.29 -5.19 -10.91
CA HIS A 82 -5.10 -4.66 -12.01
C HIS A 82 -6.44 -5.41 -12.18
N LEU A 83 -6.43 -6.74 -12.09
CA LEU A 83 -7.64 -7.57 -12.17
C LEU A 83 -8.53 -7.47 -10.92
N ALA A 84 -7.95 -7.22 -9.74
CA ALA A 84 -8.71 -7.12 -8.49
C ALA A 84 -9.59 -5.86 -8.44
N LEU A 85 -9.13 -4.77 -9.08
CA LEU A 85 -9.89 -3.53 -9.22
C LEU A 85 -10.95 -3.60 -10.33
N GLU A 86 -10.62 -4.21 -11.48
CA GLU A 86 -11.57 -4.34 -12.59
C GLU A 86 -12.72 -5.32 -12.28
N LEU A 87 -12.48 -6.36 -11.49
CA LEU A 87 -13.50 -7.34 -11.13
C LEU A 87 -14.42 -6.90 -9.99
N GLY A 88 -14.23 -5.71 -9.42
CA GLY A 88 -15.08 -5.23 -8.33
C GLY A 88 -15.23 -6.26 -7.21
N VAL A 89 -14.11 -6.85 -6.77
CA VAL A 89 -14.06 -7.65 -5.54
C VAL A 89 -13.67 -6.66 -4.42
N GLY A 90 -14.57 -5.95 -3.73
CA GLY A 90 -16.01 -6.16 -3.59
C GLY A 90 -16.33 -7.41 -2.79
N LEU A 91 -15.82 -7.49 -1.55
CA LEU A 91 -16.49 -7.91 -0.31
C LEU A 91 -15.46 -8.11 0.82
#